data_AF-A0A7L6N474-F1
#
_entry.id   AF-A0A7L6N474-F1
#
_cell.length_a   1.000
_cell.length_b   1.000
_cell.length_c   1.000
_cell.angle_alpha   90.00
_cell.angle_beta   90.00
_cell.angle_gamma   90.00
#
_symmetry.space_group_name_H-M   'P 1'
#
loop_
_entity.id
_entity.type
_entity.pdbx_description
1 polymer ?
#
loop_
_entity_poly.entity_id
_entity_poly.type
_entity_poly.pdbx_seq_one_letter_code
_entity_poly.pdbx_strand_id
1 'polypeptide(L)'
;MPYEIESYLVTEEIIQKLSDVSSPQGLIGVCHFPQESHISKQVLLCDGIQDPGNMGTLIRSALAFGFESLVVDHCVDVYNPKVIRSTQGALFKINIIEDNIIDFMDKHPIHYYATDLSAQGQFEKKHHEEFGLILGNEGQGVDPEIINKADSVIKLKMKKVESLNVAVAGSILMYELGGNR
;
A
#
# COMPACT_ATOMS: atom_id res chain seq x y z
N MET A 1 -31.23 -2.87 -5.97
CA MET A 1 -29.84 -2.75 -6.48
C MET A 1 -29.94 -2.15 -7.87
N PRO A 2 -29.34 -0.98 -8.15
CA PRO A 2 -29.60 -0.23 -9.39
C PRO A 2 -28.79 -0.71 -10.62
N TYR A 3 -28.19 -1.90 -10.57
CA TYR A 3 -27.42 -2.47 -11.66
C TYR A 3 -27.95 -3.87 -11.98
N GLU A 4 -28.28 -4.13 -13.25
CA GLU A 4 -28.53 -5.47 -13.77
C GLU A 4 -27.18 -6.20 -13.88
N ILE A 5 -26.73 -6.75 -12.76
CA ILE A 5 -25.55 -7.62 -12.71
C ILE A 5 -26.04 -9.05 -12.86
N GLU A 6 -25.43 -9.81 -13.77
CA GLU A 6 -25.69 -11.24 -13.91
C GLU A 6 -25.48 -11.94 -12.56
N SER A 7 -26.50 -12.64 -12.08
CA SER A 7 -26.50 -13.22 -10.73
C SER A 7 -26.99 -14.66 -10.75
N TYR A 8 -26.30 -15.52 -10.00
CA TYR A 8 -26.62 -16.93 -9.86
C TYR A 8 -26.96 -17.22 -8.40
N LEU A 9 -28.17 -17.74 -8.15
CA LEU A 9 -28.51 -18.28 -6.83
C LEU A 9 -27.93 -19.69 -6.71
N VAL A 10 -27.11 -19.91 -5.70
CA VAL A 10 -26.40 -21.17 -5.46
C VAL A 10 -26.66 -21.68 -4.05
N THR A 11 -26.35 -22.95 -3.80
CA THR A 11 -26.47 -23.56 -2.47
C THR A 11 -25.35 -23.10 -1.54
N GLU A 12 -25.56 -23.25 -0.23
CA GLU A 12 -24.52 -22.97 0.77
C GLU A 12 -23.27 -23.82 0.55
N GLU A 13 -23.42 -25.08 0.14
CA GLU A 13 -22.30 -25.97 -0.19
C GLU A 13 -21.42 -25.42 -1.32
N ILE A 14 -22.03 -24.79 -2.34
CA ILE A 14 -21.29 -24.15 -3.44
C ILE A 14 -20.54 -22.92 -2.89
N ILE A 15 -21.19 -22.08 -2.08
CA ILE A 15 -20.52 -20.93 -1.45
C ILE A 15 -19.33 -21.36 -0.59
N GLN A 16 -19.48 -22.42 0.21
CA GLN A 16 -18.40 -22.94 1.05
C GLN A 16 -17.23 -23.47 0.22
N LYS A 17 -17.48 -24.08 -0.95
CA LYS A 17 -16.42 -24.53 -1.87
C LYS A 17 -15.68 -23.38 -2.55
N LEU A 18 -16.36 -22.26 -2.81
CA LEU A 18 -15.78 -21.10 -3.48
C LEU A 18 -15.11 -20.11 -2.51
N SER A 19 -15.44 -20.18 -1.22
CA SER A 19 -14.98 -19.26 -0.19
C SER A 19 -13.65 -19.69 0.43
N ASP A 20 -12.70 -18.76 0.52
CA ASP A 20 -11.45 -18.96 1.28
C ASP A 20 -11.59 -18.69 2.79
N VAL A 21 -12.80 -18.48 3.30
CA VAL A 21 -13.09 -18.29 4.73
C VAL A 21 -14.04 -19.35 5.26
N SER A 22 -13.84 -19.72 6.54
CA SER A 22 -14.60 -20.76 7.24
C SER A 22 -16.08 -20.41 7.49
N SER A 23 -16.45 -19.13 7.39
CA SER A 23 -17.80 -18.65 7.62
C SER A 23 -18.17 -17.60 6.56
N PRO A 24 -18.49 -18.02 5.33
CA PRO A 24 -18.82 -17.10 4.24
C PRO A 24 -20.14 -16.35 4.51
N GLN A 25 -20.22 -15.11 4.04
CA GLN A 25 -21.41 -14.25 4.18
C GLN A 25 -22.54 -14.59 3.17
N GLY A 26 -22.35 -15.61 2.32
CA GLY A 26 -23.35 -16.03 1.33
C GLY A 26 -23.30 -15.27 0.00
N LEU A 27 -22.37 -14.34 -0.19
CA LEU A 27 -22.21 -13.53 -1.41
C LEU A 27 -20.76 -13.59 -1.91
N ILE A 28 -20.59 -13.84 -3.21
CA ILE A 28 -19.30 -13.79 -3.91
C ILE A 28 -19.50 -12.97 -5.19
N GLY A 29 -18.56 -12.07 -5.47
CA GLY A 29 -18.55 -11.26 -6.69
C GLY A 29 -17.34 -11.61 -7.56
N VAL A 30 -17.55 -11.68 -8.87
CA VAL A 30 -16.47 -11.71 -9.86
C VAL A 30 -16.35 -10.30 -10.43
N CYS A 31 -15.15 -9.73 -10.33
CA CYS A 31 -14.88 -8.36 -10.76
C CYS A 31 -13.75 -8.36 -11.79
N HIS A 32 -13.74 -7.36 -12.66
CA HIS A 32 -12.55 -7.05 -13.45
C HIS A 32 -11.50 -6.38 -12.56
N PHE A 33 -10.23 -6.56 -12.91
CA PHE A 33 -9.17 -5.76 -12.32
C PHE A 33 -9.37 -4.29 -12.65
N PRO A 34 -9.13 -3.37 -11.70
CA PRO A 34 -9.18 -1.94 -11.99
C PRO A 34 -8.25 -1.59 -13.15
N GLN A 35 -8.72 -0.75 -14.08
CA GLN A 35 -7.90 -0.20 -15.16
C GLN A 35 -7.71 1.28 -14.88
N GLU A 36 -6.60 1.67 -14.26
CA GLU A 36 -6.27 3.08 -14.09
C GLU A 36 -4.81 3.38 -14.43
N SER A 37 -4.59 4.58 -14.98
CA SER A 37 -3.34 5.01 -15.62
C SER A 37 -2.80 6.33 -15.07
N HIS A 38 -3.50 6.93 -14.11
CA HIS A 38 -3.12 8.23 -13.56
C HIS A 38 -2.35 8.04 -12.25
N ILE A 39 -1.22 8.72 -12.12
CA ILE A 39 -0.42 8.71 -10.90
C ILE A 39 -0.84 9.92 -10.07
N SER A 40 -1.23 9.69 -8.82
CA SER A 40 -1.59 10.74 -7.89
C SER A 40 -0.37 11.54 -7.43
N LYS A 41 -0.60 12.73 -6.90
CA LYS A 41 0.47 13.59 -6.37
C LYS A 41 1.27 12.93 -5.26
N GLN A 42 0.59 12.18 -4.40
CA GLN A 42 1.17 11.45 -3.30
C GLN A 42 1.10 9.97 -3.64
N VAL A 43 2.25 9.31 -3.69
CA VAL A 43 2.36 7.90 -4.11
C VAL A 43 2.97 7.09 -2.97
N LEU A 44 2.35 5.96 -2.65
CA LEU A 44 2.96 4.98 -1.75
C LEU A 44 3.73 3.97 -2.60
N LEU A 45 4.98 3.70 -2.26
CA LEU A 45 5.81 2.70 -2.92
C LEU A 45 6.17 1.63 -1.88
N CYS A 46 5.90 0.38 -2.19
CA CYS A 46 6.15 -0.76 -1.31
C CYS A 46 7.22 -1.65 -1.94
N ASP A 47 8.32 -1.81 -1.22
CA ASP A 47 9.46 -2.63 -1.59
C ASP A 47 9.46 -3.92 -0.75
N GLY A 48 9.12 -5.04 -1.40
CA GLY A 48 9.25 -6.37 -0.80
C GLY A 48 8.29 -6.68 0.36
N ILE A 49 7.16 -5.99 0.50
CA ILE A 49 6.17 -6.25 1.57
C ILE A 49 5.46 -7.60 1.35
N GLN A 50 5.75 -8.60 2.19
CA GLN A 50 5.26 -9.98 1.99
C GLN A 50 4.01 -10.34 2.81
N ASP A 51 3.74 -9.64 3.90
CA ASP A 51 2.60 -9.97 4.75
C ASP A 51 1.27 -9.41 4.17
N PRO A 52 0.26 -10.27 3.89
CA PRO A 52 -1.04 -9.82 3.37
C PRO A 52 -1.79 -8.86 4.30
N GLY A 53 -1.59 -8.98 5.62
CA GLY A 53 -2.21 -8.10 6.61
C GLY A 53 -1.63 -6.70 6.55
N ASN A 54 -0.31 -6.60 6.45
CA ASN A 54 0.41 -5.34 6.32
C ASN A 54 0.09 -4.65 5.00
N MET A 55 0.10 -5.37 3.88
CA MET A 55 -0.28 -4.81 2.58
C MET A 55 -1.69 -4.23 2.60
N GLY A 56 -2.70 -4.98 3.09
CA GLY A 56 -4.06 -4.44 3.13
C GLY A 56 -4.25 -3.28 4.11
N THR A 57 -3.51 -3.27 5.22
CA THR A 57 -3.50 -2.12 6.14
C THR A 57 -2.88 -0.89 5.48
N LEU A 58 -1.78 -1.05 4.75
CA LEU A 58 -1.14 0.01 3.99
C LEU A 58 -2.07 0.58 2.91
N ILE A 59 -2.71 -0.27 2.11
CA ILE A 59 -3.70 0.15 1.11
C ILE A 59 -4.83 0.97 1.75
N ARG A 60 -5.35 0.50 2.89
CA ARG A 60 -6.44 1.21 3.58
C ARG A 60 -5.99 2.55 4.13
N SER A 61 -4.80 2.61 4.71
CA SER A 61 -4.23 3.85 5.24
C SER A 61 -3.85 4.84 4.14
N ALA A 62 -3.35 4.34 3.00
CA ALA A 62 -3.02 5.16 1.83
C ALA A 62 -4.25 5.97 1.40
N LEU A 63 -5.37 5.29 1.12
CA LEU A 63 -6.60 5.99 0.76
C LEU A 63 -7.13 6.91 1.87
N ALA A 64 -7.01 6.50 3.13
CA ALA A 64 -7.46 7.33 4.25
C ALA A 64 -6.68 8.65 4.37
N PHE A 65 -5.44 8.69 3.89
CA PHE A 65 -4.56 9.86 3.97
C PHE A 65 -4.29 10.51 2.60
N GLY A 66 -5.07 10.18 1.56
CA GLY A 66 -4.99 10.86 0.26
C GLY A 66 -3.95 10.30 -0.72
N PHE A 67 -3.35 9.16 -0.40
CA PHE A 67 -2.50 8.43 -1.33
C PHE A 67 -3.39 7.52 -2.19
N GLU A 68 -3.62 7.94 -3.43
CA GLU A 68 -4.51 7.25 -4.37
C GLU A 68 -3.75 6.35 -5.36
N SER A 69 -2.42 6.37 -5.33
CA SER A 69 -1.55 5.48 -6.11
C SER A 69 -0.62 4.68 -5.21
N LEU A 70 -0.55 3.38 -5.47
CA LEU A 70 0.33 2.41 -4.84
C LEU A 70 1.20 1.76 -5.91
N VAL A 71 2.52 1.85 -5.76
CA VAL A 71 3.50 1.08 -6.53
C VAL A 71 3.95 -0.11 -5.67
N VAL A 72 3.92 -1.30 -6.23
CA VAL A 72 4.41 -2.52 -5.57
C VAL A 72 5.56 -3.11 -6.37
N ASP A 73 6.67 -3.38 -5.68
CA ASP A 73 7.83 -4.08 -6.23
C ASP A 73 8.17 -5.28 -5.34
N HIS A 74 8.27 -6.46 -5.95
CA HIS A 74 8.50 -7.73 -5.25
C HIS A 74 7.60 -8.00 -4.02
N CYS A 75 6.38 -7.46 -3.98
CA CYS A 75 5.46 -7.61 -2.85
C CYS A 75 4.57 -8.86 -2.94
N VAL A 76 3.80 -9.10 -1.88
CA VAL A 76 2.66 -10.03 -1.90
C VAL A 76 1.65 -9.63 -2.98
N ASP A 77 1.06 -10.63 -3.64
CA ASP A 77 -0.03 -10.43 -4.59
C ASP A 77 -1.18 -9.64 -3.94
N VAL A 78 -1.43 -8.43 -4.46
CA VAL A 78 -2.46 -7.51 -3.96
C VAL A 78 -3.88 -8.03 -4.17
N TYR A 79 -4.06 -8.97 -5.10
CA TYR A 79 -5.32 -9.66 -5.38
C TYR A 79 -5.44 -11.00 -4.63
N ASN A 80 -4.49 -11.31 -3.74
CA ASN A 80 -4.62 -12.41 -2.81
C ASN A 80 -5.90 -12.23 -1.95
N PRO A 81 -6.69 -13.30 -1.72
CA PRO A 81 -7.93 -13.22 -0.94
C PRO A 81 -7.77 -12.62 0.47
N LYS A 82 -6.62 -12.81 1.12
CA LYS A 82 -6.32 -12.20 2.43
C LYS A 82 -6.10 -10.69 2.31
N VAL A 83 -5.40 -10.22 1.27
CA VAL A 83 -5.21 -8.79 1.00
C VAL A 83 -6.55 -8.14 0.67
N ILE A 84 -7.32 -8.71 -0.25
CA ILE A 84 -8.64 -8.20 -0.63
C ILE A 84 -9.51 -7.97 0.61
N ARG A 85 -9.57 -8.96 1.52
CA ARG A 85 -10.35 -8.86 2.76
C ARG A 85 -9.80 -7.81 3.73
N SER A 86 -8.48 -7.73 3.91
CA SER A 86 -7.89 -6.75 4.84
C SER A 86 -8.03 -5.31 4.34
N THR A 87 -8.17 -5.08 3.03
CA THR A 87 -8.41 -3.74 2.46
C THR A 87 -9.79 -3.17 2.81
N GLN A 88 -10.78 -4.02 3.15
CA GLN A 88 -12.18 -3.61 3.38
C GLN A 88 -12.78 -2.77 2.23
N GLY A 89 -12.45 -3.12 0.98
CA GLY A 89 -12.95 -2.46 -0.22
C GLY A 89 -12.11 -1.28 -0.70
N ALA A 90 -11.06 -0.89 0.03
CA ALA A 90 -10.09 0.11 -0.42
C ALA A 90 -9.39 -0.30 -1.73
N LEU A 91 -9.18 -1.60 -1.96
CA LEU A 91 -8.54 -2.11 -3.18
C LEU A 91 -9.24 -1.65 -4.47
N PHE A 92 -10.55 -1.40 -4.44
CA PHE A 92 -11.32 -0.98 -5.62
C PHE A 92 -11.22 0.53 -5.93
N LYS A 93 -10.52 1.29 -5.09
CA LYS A 93 -10.43 2.75 -5.18
C LYS A 93 -9.01 3.28 -5.28
N ILE A 94 -8.02 2.42 -5.07
CA ILE A 94 -6.60 2.77 -5.17
C ILE A 94 -6.08 2.31 -6.52
N ASN A 95 -5.32 3.16 -7.20
CA ASN A 95 -4.58 2.77 -8.40
C ASN A 95 -3.36 1.94 -7.98
N ILE A 96 -3.23 0.73 -8.53
CA ILE A 96 -2.12 -0.18 -8.21
C ILE A 96 -1.26 -0.39 -9.44
N ILE A 97 0.03 -0.16 -9.27
CA ILE A 97 1.04 -0.23 -10.31
C ILE A 97 2.08 -1.27 -9.87
N GLU A 98 2.24 -2.33 -10.64
CA GLU A 98 3.35 -3.28 -10.49
C GLU A 98 4.48 -2.82 -11.42
N ASP A 99 5.52 -2.24 -10.84
CA ASP A 99 6.70 -1.75 -11.57
C ASP A 99 7.92 -1.82 -10.65
N ASN A 100 9.12 -1.90 -11.24
CA ASN A 100 10.32 -1.76 -10.46
C ASN A 100 10.42 -0.33 -9.91
N ILE A 101 10.72 -0.18 -8.61
CA ILE A 101 10.70 1.15 -7.98
C ILE A 101 11.73 2.09 -8.59
N ILE A 102 12.93 1.62 -8.93
CA ILE A 102 13.99 2.44 -9.53
C ILE A 102 13.56 2.96 -10.90
N ASP A 103 12.97 2.09 -11.73
CA ASP A 103 12.43 2.45 -13.03
C ASP A 103 11.26 3.44 -12.91
N PHE A 104 10.38 3.24 -11.92
CA PHE A 104 9.28 4.17 -11.63
C PHE A 104 9.82 5.56 -11.26
N MET A 105 10.84 5.62 -10.40
CA MET A 105 11.48 6.89 -10.00
C MET A 105 12.10 7.63 -11.19
N ASP A 106 12.67 6.92 -12.17
CA ASP A 106 13.22 7.54 -13.39
C ASP A 106 12.12 8.11 -14.30
N LYS A 107 10.98 7.41 -14.39
CA LYS A 107 9.83 7.86 -15.20
C LYS A 107 9.09 9.02 -14.54
N HIS A 108 9.16 9.15 -13.21
CA HIS A 108 8.39 10.10 -12.42
C HIS A 108 9.28 10.91 -11.46
N PRO A 109 9.96 11.96 -11.95
CA PRO A 109 10.89 12.75 -11.12
C PRO A 109 10.14 13.68 -10.15
N ILE A 110 9.62 13.12 -9.07
CA ILE A 110 9.07 13.82 -7.89
C ILE A 110 9.99 13.63 -6.69
N HIS A 111 9.67 14.26 -5.54
CA HIS A 111 10.47 14.09 -4.33
C HIS A 111 10.21 12.71 -3.70
N TYR A 112 11.25 11.95 -3.38
CA TYR A 112 11.12 10.63 -2.77
C TYR A 112 11.63 10.59 -1.33
N TYR A 113 10.78 10.07 -0.44
CA TYR A 113 11.13 9.75 0.94
C TYR A 113 11.31 8.24 1.09
N ALA A 114 12.53 7.78 1.34
CA ALA A 114 12.79 6.40 1.73
C ALA A 114 12.81 6.24 3.24
N THR A 115 12.19 5.18 3.77
CA THR A 115 12.26 4.88 5.21
C THR A 115 13.45 3.99 5.54
N ASP A 116 14.21 4.36 6.57
CA ASP A 116 15.28 3.52 7.11
C ASP A 116 15.34 3.65 8.65
N LEU A 117 15.45 2.51 9.34
CA LEU A 117 15.63 2.45 10.79
C LEU A 117 17.02 2.95 11.22
N SER A 118 18.01 2.96 10.32
CA SER A 118 19.37 3.43 10.59
C SER A 118 19.56 4.93 10.36
N ALA A 119 18.60 5.61 9.73
CA ALA A 119 18.72 7.01 9.39
C ALA A 119 18.95 7.88 10.63
N GLN A 120 20.05 8.65 10.61
CA GLN A 120 20.44 9.57 11.68
C GLN A 120 19.83 10.97 11.53
N GLY A 121 19.20 11.22 10.38
CA GLY A 121 18.55 12.50 10.07
C GLY A 121 17.36 12.75 10.99
N GLN A 122 17.21 13.99 11.45
CA GLN A 122 15.94 14.44 11.98
C GLN A 122 14.97 14.57 10.81
N PHE A 123 13.75 14.06 10.99
CA PHE A 123 12.62 14.40 10.14
C PHE A 123 12.44 15.92 10.13
N GLU A 124 13.03 16.60 9.14
CA GLU A 124 12.71 17.98 8.83
C GLU A 124 11.48 17.95 7.93
N LYS A 125 10.37 18.43 8.48
CA LYS A 125 9.07 18.48 7.82
C LYS A 125 9.10 19.54 6.70
N LYS A 126 9.84 19.28 5.63
CA LYS A 126 9.65 19.97 4.36
C LYS A 126 8.43 19.34 3.72
N HIS A 127 7.37 20.13 3.57
CA HIS A 127 6.14 19.68 2.96
C HIS A 127 6.28 19.78 1.44
N HIS A 128 6.22 18.64 0.75
CA HIS A 128 6.14 18.59 -0.70
C HIS A 128 4.69 18.27 -1.08
N GLU A 129 4.12 18.98 -2.06
CA GLU A 129 2.77 18.67 -2.54
C GLU A 129 2.74 17.37 -3.36
N GLU A 130 3.83 17.08 -4.07
CA GLU A 130 4.01 15.91 -4.92
C GLU A 130 5.23 15.13 -4.43
N PHE A 131 5.01 13.90 -3.97
CA PHE A 131 6.06 13.05 -3.41
C PHE A 131 5.71 11.56 -3.42
N GLY A 132 6.75 10.74 -3.42
CA GLY A 132 6.67 9.30 -3.15
C GLY A 132 7.13 8.97 -1.73
N LEU A 133 6.40 8.10 -1.03
CA LEU A 133 6.83 7.51 0.23
C LEU A 133 7.16 6.03 0.00
N ILE A 134 8.41 5.65 0.26
CA ILE A 134 8.92 4.30 0.03
C ILE A 134 9.04 3.57 1.37
N LEU A 135 8.34 2.44 1.47
CA LEU A 135 8.35 1.55 2.63
C LEU A 135 8.92 0.19 2.24
N GLY A 136 9.81 -0.33 3.07
CA GLY A 136 10.49 -1.60 2.81
C GLY A 136 10.04 -2.73 3.73
N ASN A 137 10.54 -3.93 3.45
CA ASN A 137 10.26 -5.15 4.21
C ASN A 137 10.64 -5.03 5.70
N GLU A 138 9.90 -5.68 6.58
CA GLU A 138 10.10 -5.63 8.05
C GLU A 138 11.46 -6.19 8.51
N GLY A 139 12.07 -7.08 7.72
CA GLY A 139 13.35 -7.71 8.02
C GLY A 139 14.56 -6.97 7.45
N GLN A 140 14.46 -6.49 6.21
CA GLN A 140 15.61 -5.93 5.47
C GLN A 140 15.53 -4.40 5.29
N GLY A 141 14.36 -3.79 5.50
CA GLY A 141 14.12 -2.40 5.15
C GLY A 141 13.95 -2.21 3.65
N VAL A 142 14.18 -0.99 3.19
CA VAL A 142 14.17 -0.63 1.75
C VAL A 142 15.52 -1.00 1.15
N ASP A 143 15.52 -1.45 -0.10
CA ASP A 143 16.75 -1.77 -0.85
C ASP A 143 17.73 -0.58 -0.82
N PRO A 144 19.03 -0.81 -0.49
CA PRO A 144 20.04 0.25 -0.47
C PRO A 144 20.15 1.04 -1.78
N GLU A 145 19.91 0.43 -2.93
CA GLU A 145 19.93 1.12 -4.23
C GLU A 145 18.80 2.15 -4.32
N ILE A 146 17.59 1.80 -3.86
CA ILE A 146 16.46 2.71 -3.77
C ILE A 146 16.75 3.83 -2.76
N ILE A 147 17.31 3.51 -1.59
CA ILE A 147 17.70 4.51 -0.57
C ILE A 147 18.69 5.52 -1.15
N ASN A 148 19.70 5.06 -1.89
CA ASN A 148 20.72 5.93 -2.49
C ASN A 148 20.16 6.86 -3.57
N LYS A 149 19.04 6.49 -4.20
CA LYS A 149 18.36 7.28 -5.22
C LYS A 149 17.33 8.26 -4.64
N ALA A 150 16.83 8.00 -3.44
CA ALA A 150 15.82 8.84 -2.79
C ALA A 150 16.38 10.21 -2.38
N ASP A 151 15.57 11.27 -2.51
CA ASP A 151 15.94 12.63 -2.12
C ASP A 151 16.08 12.80 -0.61
N SER A 152 15.37 11.98 0.17
CA SER A 152 15.37 12.05 1.63
C SER A 152 15.21 10.68 2.26
N VAL A 153 16.10 10.36 3.19
CA VAL A 153 15.99 9.16 4.02
C VAL A 153 15.45 9.56 5.39
N ILE A 154 14.30 9.01 5.77
CA ILE A 154 13.58 9.40 6.98
C ILE A 154 13.41 8.22 7.94
N LYS A 155 13.36 8.53 9.24
CA LYS A 155 13.08 7.58 10.31
C LYS A 155 11.94 8.07 11.17
N LEU A 156 10.98 7.18 11.44
CA LEU A 156 9.95 7.43 12.43
C LEU A 156 10.58 7.48 13.83
N LYS A 157 10.46 8.62 14.53
CA LYS A 157 11.04 8.78 15.87
C LYS A 157 10.28 7.92 16.89
N MET A 158 11.01 7.01 17.53
CA MET A 158 10.49 6.10 18.54
C MET A 158 11.25 6.28 19.86
N LYS A 159 10.58 6.07 21.01
CA LYS A 159 11.18 6.29 22.34
C LYS A 159 11.68 5.01 23.01
N LYS A 160 10.81 3.99 23.10
CA LYS A 160 11.06 2.78 23.91
C LYS A 160 11.14 1.48 23.10
N VAL A 161 11.00 1.58 21.78
CA VAL A 161 11.01 0.45 20.86
C VAL A 161 11.92 0.77 19.69
N GLU A 162 12.56 -0.26 19.15
CA GLU A 162 13.54 -0.13 18.06
C GLU A 162 12.88 -0.11 16.69
N SER A 163 11.73 -0.78 16.54
CA SER A 163 10.95 -0.82 15.31
C SER A 163 9.45 -0.88 15.60
N LEU A 164 8.66 -0.56 14.58
CA LEU A 164 7.22 -0.76 14.53
C LEU A 164 6.90 -1.63 13.31
N ASN A 165 5.73 -2.28 13.35
CA ASN A 165 5.17 -2.92 12.17
C ASN A 165 5.12 -1.91 10.99
N VAL A 166 5.53 -2.34 9.79
CA VAL A 166 5.66 -1.45 8.62
C VAL A 166 4.35 -0.75 8.27
N ALA A 167 3.21 -1.43 8.41
CA ALA A 167 1.93 -0.83 8.11
C ALA A 167 1.56 0.26 9.12
N VAL A 168 1.91 0.07 10.40
CA VAL A 168 1.72 1.09 11.44
C VAL A 168 2.64 2.29 11.20
N ALA A 169 3.93 2.04 10.96
CA ALA A 169 4.90 3.10 10.70
C ALA A 169 4.55 3.90 9.43
N GLY A 170 4.21 3.20 8.34
CA GLY A 170 3.75 3.78 7.09
C GLY A 170 2.49 4.63 7.28
N SER A 171 1.51 4.14 8.06
CA SER A 171 0.29 4.91 8.37
C SER A 171 0.59 6.24 9.07
N ILE A 172 1.51 6.23 10.04
CA ILE A 172 1.91 7.45 10.75
C ILE A 172 2.64 8.41 9.81
N LEU A 173 3.55 7.90 8.98
CA LEU A 173 4.30 8.72 8.02
C LEU A 173 3.40 9.33 6.95
N MET A 174 2.43 8.58 6.42
CA MET A 174 1.43 9.09 5.50
C MET A 174 0.60 10.21 6.13
N TYR A 175 0.17 10.06 7.40
CA TYR A 175 -0.52 11.11 8.13
C TYR A 175 0.35 12.37 8.34
N GLU A 176 1.62 12.20 8.70
CA GLU A 176 2.54 13.30 8.98
C GLU A 176 2.94 14.07 7.70
N LEU A 177 3.17 13.36 6.60
CA LEU A 177 3.59 13.91 5.31
C LEU A 177 2.43 14.40 4.46
N GLY A 178 1.28 13.71 4.50
CA GLY A 178 0.10 14.01 3.68
C GLY A 178 -0.53 15.36 3.98
N GLY A 179 -0.10 16.03 5.06
CA GLY A 179 -0.43 17.42 5.33
C GLY A 179 -1.93 17.62 5.49
N ASN A 180 -2.47 17.20 6.64
CA ASN A 180 -3.85 17.57 6.96
C ASN A 180 -3.96 19.10 7.02
N ARG A 181 -4.69 19.64 6.04
CA ARG A 181 -5.16 21.02 5.95
C ARG A 181 -6.09 21.36 7.11
#